data_AF-A0A1G4JAG5-F1
#
_entry.id   AF-A0A1G4JAG5-F1
#
_cell.length_a   1.000
_cell.length_b   1.000
_cell.length_c   1.000
_cell.angle_alpha   90.00
_cell.angle_beta   90.00
_cell.angle_gamma   90.00
#
_symmetry.space_group_name_H-M   'P 1'
#
loop_
_entity.id
_entity.type
_entity.pdbx_description
1 polymer ?
#
loop_
_entity_poly.entity_id
_entity_poly.type
_entity_poly.pdbx_seq_one_letter_code
_entity_poly.pdbx_strand_id
1 'polypeptide(L)'
;MGVKKRPYSAGNGPKSRVKRADSYEPSSLVSAHRFFSRKSPDASTGIRRSAAFVPLTELEYSDFQDSKAFGEVQNDVLDFVQLENGISYLSIQDFSALDLALVLGFVFGNRGKQWVREGATDPVHVAREVPIRGNFYVHKSCGIAPETSKIRDGLTIAKFVELRDFTEIFVNCYGTGTLFESVCRLTKRLKFQKSAPRVKQEFPIRFRDLKSKRAIAMTTVPFLERGILMDSEALSKINRPVVEKSKTALNTFIEAVRRHNEVSSPATNQESVATPRLTSQTPGPAKKAGTSTSRYGGLTRTDQTATRNNAVRSVNGDGRTLDAQSRTSSASYLNQEQIQDYCVASVKASIDTVKSKSPYQILKTYIKCPRQHYVDLVYDNLHDLRSKTNCNVVVMNLNNVHESATWFGSLDVAKYTKESKIVSVPHPSTVRVVSIGGIGEHNLEALKLLLNLLETKV
;
A
#
# COMPACT_ATOMS: atom_id res chain seq x y z
N MET A 1 8.28 -73.32 -2.20
CA MET A 1 8.56 -71.91 -2.57
C MET A 1 8.22 -71.02 -1.39
N GLY A 2 9.20 -70.79 -0.50
CA GLY A 2 8.98 -70.08 0.77
C GLY A 2 9.18 -68.57 0.63
N VAL A 3 8.19 -67.80 1.08
CA VAL A 3 8.20 -66.33 1.08
C VAL A 3 9.12 -65.81 2.19
N LYS A 4 10.23 -65.15 1.82
CA LYS A 4 11.11 -64.46 2.78
C LYS A 4 10.42 -63.23 3.37
N LYS A 5 10.01 -63.30 4.64
CA LYS A 5 9.60 -62.13 5.43
C LYS A 5 10.83 -61.24 5.70
N ARG A 6 10.73 -59.94 5.41
CA ARG A 6 11.75 -58.95 5.81
C ARG A 6 11.60 -58.64 7.31
N PRO A 7 12.71 -58.45 8.05
CA PRO A 7 12.65 -58.15 9.47
C PRO A 7 12.19 -56.71 9.73
N TYR A 8 11.36 -56.58 10.75
CA TYR A 8 10.85 -55.34 11.31
C TYR A 8 11.99 -54.61 12.04
N SER A 9 12.40 -53.44 11.54
CA SER A 9 13.35 -52.57 12.26
C SER A 9 12.56 -51.61 13.16
N ALA A 10 12.39 -52.01 14.42
CA ALA A 10 12.05 -51.12 15.51
C ALA A 10 13.35 -50.43 15.97
N GLY A 11 13.37 -49.10 15.96
CA GLY A 11 14.54 -48.32 16.33
C GLY A 11 14.25 -46.82 16.42
N ASN A 12 13.31 -46.43 17.28
CA ASN A 12 13.15 -45.04 17.70
C ASN A 12 14.17 -44.70 18.80
N GLY A 13 15.41 -44.42 18.40
CA GLY A 13 16.31 -43.59 19.20
C GLY A 13 15.97 -42.11 18.99
N PRO A 14 16.23 -41.22 19.97
CA PRO A 14 16.03 -39.80 19.78
C PRO A 14 16.96 -39.34 18.66
N LYS A 15 16.38 -38.99 17.51
CA LYS A 15 17.11 -38.37 16.40
C LYS A 15 17.60 -37.01 16.88
N SER A 16 18.80 -36.98 17.45
CA SER A 16 19.64 -35.78 17.45
C SER A 16 19.67 -35.28 16.01
N ARG A 17 18.94 -34.19 15.74
CA ARG A 17 19.03 -33.47 14.48
C ARG A 17 20.43 -32.89 14.42
N VAL A 18 21.37 -33.66 13.88
CA VAL A 18 22.64 -33.14 13.40
C VAL A 18 22.27 -32.00 12.44
N LYS A 19 22.52 -30.76 12.85
CA LYS A 19 22.33 -29.57 12.01
C LYS A 19 23.06 -29.86 10.70
N ARG A 20 22.34 -29.84 9.57
CA ARG A 20 22.98 -29.96 8.24
C ARG A 20 24.07 -28.89 8.17
N ALA A 21 25.23 -29.23 7.62
CA ALA A 21 26.36 -28.30 7.47
C ALA A 21 25.97 -26.98 6.77
N ASP A 22 24.86 -27.00 6.02
CA ASP A 22 24.27 -25.89 5.27
C ASP A 22 23.10 -25.18 5.98
N SER A 23 22.94 -25.36 7.29
CA SER A 23 21.91 -24.64 8.06
C SER A 23 22.55 -23.62 9.00
N TYR A 24 22.01 -22.41 9.01
CA TYR A 24 22.35 -21.36 9.96
C TYR A 24 21.17 -21.06 10.87
N GLU A 25 21.44 -20.45 12.02
CA GLU A 25 20.38 -19.95 12.88
C GLU A 25 19.77 -18.68 12.25
N PRO A 26 18.50 -18.70 11.82
CA PRO A 26 17.91 -17.59 11.05
C PRO A 26 17.74 -16.30 11.86
N SER A 27 17.88 -16.38 13.18
CA SER A 27 17.83 -15.25 14.09
C SER A 27 19.19 -14.67 14.46
N SER A 28 20.31 -15.32 14.13
CA SER A 28 21.65 -14.81 14.48
C SER A 28 22.30 -14.13 13.27
N LEU A 29 22.59 -12.83 13.39
CA LEU A 29 23.26 -12.06 12.34
C LEU A 29 24.66 -12.62 12.00
N VAL A 30 25.43 -13.00 13.03
CA VAL A 30 26.77 -13.61 12.85
C VAL A 30 26.67 -14.98 12.19
N SER A 31 25.67 -15.80 12.56
CA SER A 31 25.46 -17.10 11.91
C SER A 31 25.08 -16.95 10.44
N ALA A 32 24.24 -15.97 10.11
CA ALA A 32 23.91 -15.62 8.73
C ALA A 32 25.16 -15.15 7.98
N HIS A 33 25.95 -14.24 8.55
CA HIS A 33 27.20 -13.75 7.97
C HIS A 33 28.15 -14.89 7.58
N ARG A 34 28.43 -15.82 8.50
CA ARG A 34 29.29 -16.99 8.27
C ARG A 34 28.72 -17.97 7.24
N PHE A 35 27.39 -18.10 7.18
CA PHE A 35 26.75 -18.93 6.16
C PHE A 35 26.87 -18.32 4.76
N PHE A 36 26.58 -17.03 4.60
CA PHE A 36 26.68 -16.36 3.31
C PHE A 36 28.13 -16.21 2.84
N SER A 37 29.09 -16.07 3.76
CA SER A 37 30.53 -16.09 3.45
C SER A 37 30.95 -17.41 2.78
N ARG A 38 30.41 -18.55 3.26
CA ARG A 38 30.67 -19.87 2.65
C ARG A 38 29.90 -20.08 1.35
N LYS A 39 28.65 -19.61 1.28
CA LYS A 39 27.77 -19.78 0.11
C LYS A 39 28.17 -18.90 -1.07
N SER A 40 28.67 -17.69 -0.82
CA SER A 40 29.02 -16.69 -1.84
C SER A 40 30.35 -16.00 -1.51
N PRO A 41 31.50 -16.63 -1.82
CA PRO A 41 32.82 -16.05 -1.53
C PRO A 41 33.04 -14.69 -2.22
N ASP A 42 32.45 -14.49 -3.40
CA ASP A 42 32.53 -13.20 -4.11
C ASP A 42 31.87 -12.06 -3.30
N ALA A 43 30.87 -12.38 -2.46
CA ALA A 43 30.16 -11.39 -1.66
C ALA A 43 30.95 -10.95 -0.41
N SER A 44 31.91 -11.75 0.05
CA SER A 44 32.84 -11.39 1.13
C SER A 44 34.07 -10.63 0.63
N THR A 45 34.20 -10.43 -0.69
CA THR A 45 35.30 -9.65 -1.25
C THR A 45 35.01 -8.15 -1.07
N GLY A 46 35.94 -7.42 -0.48
CA GLY A 46 35.82 -5.98 -0.26
C GLY A 46 35.64 -5.19 -1.56
N ILE A 47 34.63 -4.31 -1.57
CA ILE A 47 34.31 -3.48 -2.73
C ILE A 47 35.08 -2.17 -2.59
N ARG A 48 36.18 -2.03 -3.33
CA ARG A 48 37.01 -0.83 -3.29
C ARG A 48 36.22 0.43 -3.60
N ARG A 49 36.49 1.49 -2.85
CA ARG A 49 35.87 2.83 -2.95
C ARG A 49 34.36 2.81 -2.70
N SER A 50 33.86 1.74 -2.08
CA SER A 50 32.50 1.73 -1.58
C SER A 50 32.38 2.62 -0.36
N ALA A 51 31.28 3.35 -0.27
CA ALA A 51 30.96 4.20 0.86
C ALA A 51 29.45 4.19 1.06
N ALA A 52 29.02 3.87 2.27
CA ALA A 52 27.64 3.91 2.71
C ALA A 52 27.56 4.67 4.04
N PHE A 53 26.49 5.43 4.21
CA PHE A 53 26.28 6.27 5.39
C PHE A 53 24.94 5.93 6.01
N VAL A 54 24.95 5.59 7.30
CA VAL A 54 23.74 5.27 8.07
C VAL A 54 23.56 6.34 9.14
N PRO A 55 22.53 7.20 9.05
CA PRO A 55 22.28 8.18 10.10
C PRO A 55 21.92 7.48 11.40
N LEU A 56 22.41 8.01 12.53
CA LEU A 56 22.13 7.53 13.87
C LEU A 56 21.50 8.64 14.72
N THR A 57 20.71 8.25 15.72
CA THR A 57 20.40 9.14 16.84
C THR A 57 21.58 9.19 17.80
N GLU A 58 21.58 10.15 18.72
CA GLU A 58 22.60 10.26 19.76
C GLU A 58 22.59 9.04 20.70
N LEU A 59 21.40 8.55 21.05
CA LEU A 59 21.24 7.33 21.85
C LEU A 59 21.79 6.11 21.12
N GLU A 60 21.43 5.95 19.84
CA GLU A 60 21.93 4.84 19.01
C GLU A 60 23.44 4.87 18.84
N TYR A 61 24.03 6.05 18.72
CA TYR A 61 25.48 6.20 18.64
C TYR A 61 26.15 5.64 19.89
N SER A 62 25.72 6.08 21.07
CA SER A 62 26.24 5.60 22.36
C SER A 62 26.02 4.10 22.55
N ASP A 63 24.85 3.58 22.17
CA ASP A 63 24.53 2.15 22.31
C ASP A 63 25.35 1.25 21.36
N PHE A 64 25.68 1.75 20.17
CA PHE A 64 26.31 0.95 19.13
C PHE A 64 27.84 1.06 19.10
N GLN A 65 28.42 2.20 19.48
CA GLN A 65 29.88 2.42 19.39
C GLN A 65 30.67 1.36 20.18
N ASP A 66 30.19 0.99 21.37
CA ASP A 66 30.87 0.02 22.25
C ASP A 66 30.43 -1.43 22.02
N SER A 67 29.62 -1.68 20.99
CA SER A 67 29.04 -3.01 20.77
C SER A 67 30.06 -3.98 20.18
N LYS A 68 30.24 -5.13 20.86
CA LYS A 68 31.06 -6.26 20.35
C LYS A 68 30.49 -6.92 19.10
N ALA A 69 29.28 -6.57 18.70
CA ALA A 69 28.63 -7.14 17.52
C ALA A 69 29.33 -6.81 16.20
N PHE A 70 30.16 -5.76 16.17
CA PHE A 70 30.98 -5.40 15.03
C PHE A 70 32.31 -6.17 14.95
N GLY A 71 32.58 -7.09 15.87
CA GLY A 71 33.84 -7.84 15.88
C GLY A 71 34.09 -8.75 14.66
N GLU A 72 33.08 -9.00 13.83
CA GLU A 72 33.23 -9.73 12.55
C GLU A 72 33.53 -8.79 11.37
N VAL A 73 33.43 -7.46 11.55
CA VAL A 73 33.75 -6.43 10.54
C VAL A 73 35.19 -5.97 10.76
N GLN A 74 35.93 -5.72 9.68
CA GLN A 74 37.29 -5.19 9.80
C GLN A 74 37.28 -3.77 10.39
N ASN A 75 38.21 -3.47 11.30
CA ASN A 75 38.24 -2.21 12.06
C ASN A 75 38.38 -0.96 11.18
N ASP A 76 38.93 -1.08 9.97
CA ASP A 76 39.13 -0.01 9.01
C ASP A 76 37.91 0.25 8.10
N VAL A 77 36.90 -0.63 8.15
CA VAL A 77 35.68 -0.53 7.34
C VAL A 77 34.64 0.39 7.99
N LEU A 78 34.68 0.58 9.30
CA LEU A 78 33.58 1.14 10.08
C LEU A 78 34.02 2.33 10.94
N ASP A 79 33.55 3.54 10.61
CA ASP A 79 33.78 4.75 11.40
C ASP A 79 32.46 5.23 12.04
N PHE A 80 32.43 5.27 13.38
CA PHE A 80 31.40 5.97 14.13
C PHE A 80 31.74 7.46 14.18
N VAL A 81 30.87 8.33 13.68
CA VAL A 81 31.10 9.78 13.65
C VAL A 81 30.00 10.49 14.43
N GLN A 82 30.40 11.19 15.48
CA GLN A 82 29.57 12.15 16.21
C GLN A 82 30.20 13.54 16.11
N LEU A 83 29.40 14.53 15.70
CA LEU A 83 29.79 15.93 15.60
C LEU A 83 29.01 16.74 16.64
N GLU A 84 29.62 17.83 17.13
CA GLU A 84 29.11 18.71 18.20
C GLU A 84 27.70 19.29 17.93
N ASN A 85 27.24 19.27 16.68
CA ASN A 85 25.95 19.79 16.25
C ASN A 85 24.80 18.75 16.27
N GLY A 86 24.95 17.66 17.03
CA GLY A 86 23.94 16.60 17.12
C GLY A 86 23.82 15.76 15.85
N ILE A 87 24.89 15.68 15.06
CA ILE A 87 24.98 14.81 13.89
C ILE A 87 25.77 13.57 14.27
N SER A 88 25.06 12.45 14.31
CA SER A 88 25.63 11.13 14.50
C SER A 88 25.33 10.27 13.29
N TYR A 89 26.33 9.57 12.77
CA TYR A 89 26.17 8.62 11.69
C TYR A 89 27.29 7.58 11.68
N LEU A 90 27.02 6.47 11.00
CA LEU A 90 27.99 5.41 10.71
C LEU A 90 28.49 5.58 9.28
N SER A 91 29.80 5.63 9.10
CA SER A 91 30.43 5.56 7.77
C SER A 91 30.99 4.16 7.57
N ILE A 92 30.54 3.50 6.50
CA ILE A 92 30.96 2.15 6.13
C ILE A 92 31.72 2.26 4.82
N GLN A 93 32.99 1.84 4.78
CA GLN A 93 33.91 2.09 3.67
C GLN A 93 34.67 0.85 3.25
N ASP A 94 34.99 0.75 1.96
CA ASP A 94 35.73 -0.37 1.39
C ASP A 94 35.14 -1.75 1.79
N PHE A 95 33.84 -1.77 2.06
CA PHE A 95 33.11 -2.89 2.63
C PHE A 95 32.85 -4.00 1.63
N SER A 96 32.72 -5.23 2.12
CA SER A 96 32.10 -6.32 1.37
C SER A 96 30.57 -6.25 1.46
N ALA A 97 29.88 -6.94 0.54
CA ALA A 97 28.42 -6.99 0.58
C ALA A 97 27.89 -7.60 1.90
N LEU A 98 28.66 -8.50 2.50
CA LEU A 98 28.32 -9.14 3.77
C LEU A 98 28.54 -8.22 4.97
N ASP A 99 29.59 -7.39 4.95
CA ASP A 99 29.83 -6.38 5.99
C ASP A 99 28.67 -5.39 6.04
N LEU A 100 28.27 -4.88 4.86
CA LEU A 100 27.11 -3.98 4.77
C LEU A 100 25.83 -4.65 5.29
N ALA A 101 25.58 -5.91 4.92
CA ALA A 101 24.40 -6.63 5.38
C ALA A 101 24.40 -6.85 6.91
N LEU A 102 25.55 -7.19 7.48
CA LEU A 102 25.74 -7.37 8.91
C LEU A 102 25.49 -6.07 9.67
N VAL A 103 26.11 -4.97 9.23
CA VAL A 103 25.98 -3.65 9.85
C VAL A 103 24.53 -3.14 9.76
N LEU A 104 23.90 -3.21 8.59
CA LEU A 104 22.50 -2.80 8.44
C LEU A 104 21.55 -3.68 9.28
N GLY A 105 21.81 -4.99 9.32
CA GLY A 105 21.03 -5.93 10.11
C GLY A 105 21.12 -5.67 11.60
N PHE A 106 22.32 -5.30 12.07
CA PHE A 106 22.55 -4.89 13.45
C PHE A 106 21.81 -3.58 13.77
N VAL A 107 22.08 -2.50 13.02
CA VAL A 107 21.50 -1.17 13.32
C VAL A 107 19.98 -1.22 13.20
N PHE A 108 19.45 -1.72 12.07
CA PHE A 108 18.01 -1.72 11.82
C PHE A 108 17.27 -2.82 12.59
N GLY A 109 17.93 -3.94 12.88
CA GLY A 109 17.37 -4.99 13.75
C GLY A 109 17.20 -4.49 15.18
N ASN A 110 18.21 -3.81 15.75
CA ASN A 110 18.11 -3.25 17.10
C ASN A 110 17.08 -2.11 17.18
N ARG A 111 16.97 -1.25 16.15
CA ARG A 111 15.84 -0.32 16.01
C ARG A 111 14.50 -1.05 16.04
N GLY A 112 14.36 -2.15 15.31
CA GLY A 112 13.13 -2.93 15.25
C GLY A 112 12.77 -3.57 16.60
N LYS A 113 13.75 -4.00 17.39
CA LYS A 113 13.52 -4.62 18.71
C LYS A 113 12.82 -3.67 19.68
N GLN A 114 13.19 -2.39 19.67
CA GLN A 114 12.59 -1.36 20.52
C GLN A 114 11.06 -1.28 20.37
N TRP A 115 10.51 -1.68 19.22
CA TRP A 115 9.06 -1.65 18.96
C TRP A 115 8.34 -2.97 19.21
N VAL A 116 9.05 -4.10 19.29
CA VAL A 116 8.44 -5.46 19.26
C VAL A 116 8.64 -6.25 20.55
N ARG A 117 9.75 -6.07 21.27
CA ARG A 117 10.00 -6.77 22.55
C ARG A 117 10.78 -5.92 23.54
N GLU A 118 10.23 -5.76 24.74
CA GLU A 118 10.99 -5.44 25.95
C GLU A 118 11.79 -6.70 26.34
N GLY A 119 13.12 -6.72 26.15
CA GLY A 119 13.98 -7.70 26.82
C GLY A 119 14.86 -8.64 25.98
N ALA A 120 14.92 -8.51 24.65
CA ALA A 120 15.99 -9.19 23.89
C ALA A 120 17.28 -8.34 23.93
N THR A 121 18.10 -8.56 24.95
CA THR A 121 19.35 -7.80 25.20
C THR A 121 20.48 -8.11 24.23
N ASP A 122 20.48 -9.30 23.60
CA ASP A 122 21.53 -9.66 22.66
C ASP A 122 21.39 -8.84 21.36
N PRO A 123 22.34 -7.93 21.06
CA PRO A 123 22.21 -7.04 19.94
C PRO A 123 22.51 -7.75 18.60
N VAL A 124 23.06 -8.97 18.62
CA VAL A 124 23.35 -9.81 17.44
C VAL A 124 22.17 -10.70 17.05
N HIS A 125 21.29 -11.03 18.01
CA HIS A 125 20.12 -11.86 17.77
C HIS A 125 18.91 -11.02 17.31
N VAL A 126 18.42 -11.23 16.09
CA VAL A 126 17.23 -10.59 15.52
C VAL A 126 16.19 -11.66 15.20
N ALA A 127 15.15 -11.76 16.02
CA ALA A 127 14.06 -12.72 15.80
C ALA A 127 13.34 -12.46 14.46
N ARG A 128 12.76 -13.50 13.86
CA ARG A 128 12.11 -13.41 12.54
C ARG A 128 10.93 -12.43 12.49
N GLU A 129 10.27 -12.24 13.62
CA GLU A 129 9.15 -11.30 13.80
C GLU A 129 9.62 -9.83 13.79
N VAL A 130 10.89 -9.57 14.12
CA VAL A 130 11.42 -8.21 14.21
C VAL A 130 11.62 -7.66 12.80
N PRO A 131 10.98 -6.52 12.46
CA PRO A 131 11.19 -5.90 11.17
C PRO A 131 12.57 -5.24 11.11
N ILE A 132 13.34 -5.54 10.07
CA ILE A 132 14.61 -4.87 9.79
C ILE A 132 14.28 -3.70 8.86
N ARG A 133 14.16 -2.50 9.44
CA ARG A 133 13.73 -1.28 8.75
C ARG A 133 14.66 -0.12 8.99
N GLY A 134 14.99 0.58 7.92
CA GLY A 134 15.79 1.80 7.98
C GLY A 134 16.23 2.28 6.62
N ASN A 135 16.97 3.36 6.61
CA ASN A 135 17.50 3.98 5.42
C ASN A 135 19.02 4.16 5.55
N PHE A 136 19.71 3.98 4.44
CA PHE A 136 21.11 4.31 4.31
C PHE A 136 21.35 5.06 3.00
N TYR A 137 22.47 5.76 2.93
CA TYR A 137 22.79 6.67 1.84
C TYR A 137 24.06 6.21 1.14
N VAL A 138 24.04 6.28 -0.18
CA VAL A 138 25.22 6.12 -1.04
C VAL A 138 25.35 7.36 -1.91
N HIS A 139 26.57 7.74 -2.28
CA HIS A 139 26.77 8.92 -3.12
C HIS A 139 26.19 8.71 -4.53
N LYS A 140 25.63 9.74 -5.16
CA LYS A 140 25.01 9.66 -6.51
C LYS A 140 26.00 9.29 -7.62
N SER A 141 27.30 9.49 -7.40
CA SER A 141 28.33 9.01 -8.33
C SER A 141 28.39 7.49 -8.41
N CYS A 142 27.82 6.77 -7.44
CA CYS A 142 27.61 5.33 -7.56
C CYS A 142 26.59 5.09 -8.67
N GLY A 143 27.04 4.50 -9.77
CA GLY A 143 26.17 4.18 -10.89
C GLY A 143 25.14 3.14 -10.45
N ILE A 144 23.87 3.53 -10.45
CA ILE A 144 22.75 2.62 -10.18
C ILE A 144 22.23 2.14 -11.53
N ALA A 145 22.31 0.83 -11.80
CA ALA A 145 21.73 0.29 -13.02
C ALA A 145 20.21 0.60 -13.06
N PRO A 146 19.61 0.92 -14.22
CA PRO A 146 18.18 1.26 -14.30
C PRO A 146 17.27 0.12 -13.79
N GLU A 147 17.73 -1.13 -13.87
CA GLU A 147 17.03 -2.33 -13.39
C GLU A 147 17.02 -2.49 -11.86
N THR A 148 17.82 -1.71 -11.13
CA THR A 148 17.90 -1.75 -9.66
C THR A 148 16.61 -1.25 -9.00
N SER A 149 15.80 -0.45 -9.72
CA SER A 149 14.48 0.02 -9.30
C SER A 149 13.42 -1.09 -9.19
N LYS A 150 13.70 -2.29 -9.73
CA LYS A 150 12.79 -3.45 -9.74
C LYS A 150 13.09 -4.50 -8.67
N ILE A 151 14.06 -4.27 -7.78
CA ILE A 151 14.33 -5.21 -6.68
C ILE A 151 13.11 -5.21 -5.74
N ARG A 152 12.38 -6.33 -5.65
CA ARG A 152 11.17 -6.48 -4.81
C ARG A 152 11.45 -7.24 -3.51
N ASP A 153 12.70 -7.26 -3.08
CA ASP A 153 13.16 -8.12 -1.98
C ASP A 153 13.43 -7.29 -0.71
N GLY A 154 12.56 -6.31 -0.45
CA GLY A 154 12.67 -5.47 0.73
C GLY A 154 13.72 -4.35 0.66
N LEU A 155 14.40 -4.14 -0.47
CA LEU A 155 15.21 -2.94 -0.69
C LEU A 155 14.61 -2.08 -1.80
N THR A 156 14.39 -0.80 -1.51
CA THR A 156 13.81 0.17 -2.44
C THR A 156 14.69 1.40 -2.52
N ILE A 157 15.06 1.81 -3.72
CA ILE A 157 15.77 3.08 -3.94
C ILE A 157 14.73 4.20 -3.97
N ALA A 158 14.91 5.22 -3.14
CA ALA A 158 13.98 6.34 -3.06
C ALA A 158 14.02 7.17 -4.35
N LYS A 159 12.83 7.45 -4.91
CA LYS A 159 12.69 8.32 -6.10
C LYS A 159 12.90 9.80 -5.76
N PHE A 160 12.50 10.17 -4.56
CA PHE A 160 12.64 11.52 -4.03
C PHE A 160 13.60 11.45 -2.86
N VAL A 161 14.73 12.12 -2.99
CA VAL A 161 15.79 12.15 -1.97
C VAL A 161 16.00 13.59 -1.57
N GLU A 162 15.85 13.89 -0.27
CA GLU A 162 16.02 15.23 0.27
C GLU A 162 17.51 15.61 0.41
N LEU A 163 18.37 14.61 0.63
CA LEU A 163 19.81 14.80 0.73
C LEU A 163 20.42 14.98 -0.68
N ARG A 164 20.80 16.22 -1.00
CA ARG A 164 21.47 16.56 -2.27
C ARG A 164 22.75 15.71 -2.41
N ASP A 165 23.05 15.27 -3.63
CA ASP A 165 24.25 14.47 -3.97
C ASP A 165 24.29 13.02 -3.47
N PHE A 166 23.30 12.59 -2.67
CA PHE A 166 23.17 11.20 -2.21
C PHE A 166 21.91 10.54 -2.75
N THR A 167 21.97 9.22 -2.87
CA THR A 167 20.83 8.34 -3.13
C THR A 167 20.46 7.64 -1.85
N GLU A 168 19.19 7.75 -1.46
CA GLU A 168 18.64 7.05 -0.31
C GLU A 168 18.13 5.68 -0.70
N ILE A 169 18.52 4.68 0.08
CA ILE A 169 18.11 3.28 -0.09
C ILE A 169 17.39 2.85 1.18
N PHE A 170 16.13 2.50 1.01
CA PHE A 170 15.25 2.04 2.08
C PHE A 170 15.29 0.52 2.18
N VAL A 171 15.50 0.03 3.39
CA VAL A 171 15.45 -1.39 3.77
C VAL A 171 14.17 -1.62 4.55
N ASN A 172 13.41 -2.65 4.14
CA ASN A 172 12.20 -3.12 4.79
C ASN A 172 12.02 -4.60 4.48
N CYS A 173 12.59 -5.44 5.34
CA CYS A 173 12.51 -6.88 5.23
C CYS A 173 12.31 -7.54 6.60
N TYR A 174 11.95 -8.82 6.57
CA TYR A 174 11.88 -9.68 7.74
C TYR A 174 12.89 -10.83 7.60
N GLY A 175 13.53 -11.16 8.72
CA GLY A 175 14.53 -12.21 8.80
C GLY A 175 15.90 -11.81 8.23
N THR A 176 16.95 -12.31 8.87
CA THR A 176 18.34 -12.01 8.51
C THR A 176 18.71 -12.56 7.13
N GLY A 177 18.24 -13.75 6.77
CA GLY A 177 18.49 -14.35 5.45
C GLY A 177 18.08 -13.48 4.27
N THR A 178 16.85 -12.95 4.31
CA THR A 178 16.32 -12.07 3.27
C THR A 178 17.17 -10.81 3.14
N LEU A 179 17.57 -10.19 4.25
CA LEU A 179 18.43 -9.02 4.25
C LEU A 179 19.75 -9.30 3.53
N PHE A 180 20.45 -10.37 3.91
CA PHE A 180 21.74 -10.73 3.33
C PHE A 180 21.64 -10.98 1.82
N GLU A 181 20.63 -11.74 1.38
CA GLU A 181 20.41 -12.00 -0.06
C GLU A 181 20.13 -10.70 -0.84
N SER A 182 19.30 -9.83 -0.28
CA SER A 182 18.90 -8.59 -0.95
C SER A 182 20.04 -7.57 -1.00
N VAL A 183 20.85 -7.45 0.06
CA VAL A 183 22.05 -6.60 0.07
C VAL A 183 23.11 -7.13 -0.89
N CYS A 184 23.35 -8.44 -0.92
CA CYS A 184 24.25 -9.06 -1.91
C CYS A 184 23.81 -8.79 -3.35
N ARG A 185 22.50 -8.83 -3.62
CA ARG A 185 21.97 -8.54 -4.96
C ARG A 185 22.07 -7.06 -5.31
N LEU A 186 21.82 -6.18 -4.34
CA LEU A 186 21.92 -4.74 -4.54
C LEU A 186 23.36 -4.33 -4.86
N THR A 187 24.32 -4.75 -4.04
CA THR A 187 25.74 -4.40 -4.19
C THR A 187 26.31 -4.86 -5.52
N LYS A 188 25.93 -6.04 -6.03
CA LYS A 188 26.28 -6.50 -7.39
C LYS A 188 25.80 -5.57 -8.51
N ARG A 189 24.74 -4.78 -8.27
CA ARG A 189 24.16 -3.84 -9.24
C ARG A 189 24.63 -2.40 -9.04
N LEU A 190 25.25 -2.10 -7.90
CA LEU A 190 25.86 -0.81 -7.62
C LEU A 190 27.26 -0.76 -8.21
N LYS A 191 27.51 0.22 -9.08
CA LYS A 191 28.84 0.49 -9.59
C LYS A 191 29.47 1.60 -8.76
N PHE A 192 30.25 1.22 -7.75
CA PHE A 192 31.04 2.15 -6.97
C PHE A 192 32.16 2.71 -7.86
N GLN A 193 32.14 4.02 -8.04
CA GLN A 193 33.18 4.74 -8.77
C GLN A 193 34.19 5.33 -7.80
N LYS A 194 35.24 5.98 -8.31
CA LYS A 194 36.08 6.88 -7.51
C LYS A 194 35.18 7.97 -6.93
N SER A 195 34.63 7.71 -5.74
CA SER A 195 34.03 8.73 -4.89
C SER A 195 35.07 9.83 -4.75
N ALA A 196 34.67 11.08 -4.96
CA ALA A 196 35.56 12.19 -4.70
C ALA A 196 36.06 12.05 -3.25
N PRO A 197 37.34 12.33 -2.94
CA PRO A 197 37.84 12.28 -1.56
C PRO A 197 37.02 13.16 -0.58
N ARG A 198 36.15 14.02 -1.12
CA ARG A 198 35.22 14.88 -0.41
C ARG A 198 33.94 14.20 0.08
N VAL A 199 33.60 12.97 -0.34
CA VAL A 199 32.29 12.37 0.04
C VAL A 199 32.14 12.23 1.57
N LYS A 200 33.21 11.86 2.30
CA LYS A 200 33.20 11.84 3.78
C LYS A 200 32.93 13.23 4.38
N GLN A 201 33.38 14.29 3.73
CA GLN A 201 33.22 15.68 4.21
C GLN A 201 31.86 16.27 3.79
N GLU A 202 31.35 15.88 2.62
CA GLU A 202 30.09 16.38 2.07
C GLU A 202 28.88 15.82 2.81
N PHE A 203 28.89 14.53 3.18
CA PHE A 203 27.78 13.90 3.88
C PHE A 203 27.37 14.65 5.17
N PRO A 204 28.25 14.90 6.15
CA PRO A 204 27.88 15.60 7.38
C PRO A 204 27.39 17.03 7.12
N ILE A 205 27.95 17.73 6.13
CA ILE A 205 27.51 19.07 5.74
C ILE A 205 26.07 19.02 5.21
N ARG A 206 25.78 18.14 4.24
CA ARG A 206 24.44 18.00 3.66
C ARG A 206 23.42 17.51 4.67
N PHE A 207 23.82 16.60 5.56
CA PHE A 207 22.94 16.04 6.57
C PHE A 207 22.60 17.08 7.65
N ARG A 208 23.56 17.92 8.02
CA ARG A 208 23.31 19.12 8.83
C ARG A 208 22.27 20.03 8.18
N ASP A 209 22.52 20.43 6.94
CA ASP A 209 21.64 21.36 6.22
C ASP A 209 20.20 20.82 6.17
N LEU A 210 20.06 19.51 5.96
CA LEU A 210 18.77 18.83 5.99
C LEU A 210 18.10 18.89 7.36
N LYS A 211 18.81 18.53 8.44
CA LYS A 211 18.29 18.63 9.81
C LYS A 211 17.90 20.06 10.16
N SER A 212 18.76 21.03 9.86
CA SER A 212 18.50 22.46 10.09
C SER A 212 17.30 22.95 9.31
N LYS A 213 17.15 22.57 8.03
CA LYS A 213 15.97 22.93 7.22
C LYS A 213 14.68 22.38 7.83
N ARG A 214 14.69 21.13 8.30
CA ARG A 214 13.55 20.51 8.98
C ARG A 214 13.25 21.20 10.32
N ALA A 215 14.27 21.49 11.11
CA ALA A 215 14.13 22.21 12.38
C ALA A 215 13.54 23.61 12.16
N ILE A 216 14.09 24.38 11.21
CA ILE A 216 13.58 25.70 10.83
C ILE A 216 12.10 25.58 10.43
N ALA A 217 11.75 24.67 9.51
CA ALA A 217 10.37 24.49 9.07
C ALA A 217 9.41 24.24 10.25
N MET A 218 9.77 23.35 11.17
CA MET A 218 8.95 23.08 12.37
C MET A 218 8.88 24.28 13.31
N THR A 219 10.00 24.95 13.56
CA THR A 219 10.04 26.14 14.42
C THR A 219 9.31 27.33 13.82
N THR A 220 9.17 27.42 12.49
CA THR A 220 8.44 28.53 11.83
C THR A 220 6.93 28.44 11.94
N VAL A 221 6.36 27.26 12.23
CA VAL A 221 4.90 27.05 12.27
C VAL A 221 4.17 28.02 13.22
N PRO A 222 4.59 28.20 14.48
CA PRO A 222 3.91 29.12 15.40
C PRO A 222 4.03 30.59 14.99
N PHE A 223 5.10 30.97 14.30
CA PHE A 223 5.30 32.35 13.85
C PHE A 223 4.50 32.68 12.59
N LEU A 224 4.23 31.69 11.74
CA LEU A 224 3.31 31.81 10.62
C LEU A 224 1.87 32.00 11.10
N GLU A 225 1.43 31.23 12.11
CA GLU A 225 0.10 31.35 12.70
C GLU A 225 -0.14 32.76 13.29
N ARG A 226 0.88 33.32 13.95
CA ARG A 226 0.83 34.67 14.53
C ARG A 226 1.00 35.79 13.51
N GLY A 227 1.14 35.47 12.21
CA GLY A 227 1.35 36.47 11.16
C GLY A 227 2.65 37.26 11.30
N ILE A 228 3.65 36.74 12.02
CA ILE A 228 4.91 37.46 12.29
C ILE A 228 5.85 37.38 11.08
N LEU A 229 5.87 36.23 10.40
CA LEU A 229 6.73 35.99 9.23
C LEU A 229 6.07 36.42 7.90
N MET A 230 4.85 36.95 7.95
CA MET A 230 4.09 37.36 6.77
C MET A 230 3.35 38.66 7.02
N ASP A 231 3.50 39.63 6.12
CA ASP A 231 2.69 40.84 6.12
C ASP A 231 1.24 40.50 5.74
N SER A 232 0.45 40.20 6.78
CA SER A 232 -0.95 39.77 6.64
C SER A 232 -1.83 40.90 6.09
N GLU A 233 -1.48 42.16 6.33
CA GLU A 233 -2.25 43.31 5.85
C GLU A 233 -2.04 43.54 4.35
N ALA A 234 -0.79 43.53 3.89
CA ALA A 234 -0.49 43.63 2.47
C ALA A 234 -1.04 42.43 1.67
N LEU A 235 -0.89 41.21 2.21
CA LEU A 235 -1.46 40.01 1.59
C LEU A 235 -2.99 40.06 1.53
N SER A 236 -3.65 40.54 2.59
CA SER A 236 -5.11 40.73 2.59
C SER A 236 -5.52 41.73 1.52
N LYS A 237 -4.82 42.87 1.42
CA LYS A 237 -5.14 43.91 0.43
C LYS A 237 -5.04 43.42 -1.02
N ILE A 238 -4.01 42.62 -1.32
CA ILE A 238 -3.79 42.07 -2.67
C ILE A 238 -4.78 40.96 -2.98
N ASN A 239 -5.01 40.03 -2.05
CA ASN A 239 -5.79 38.83 -2.30
C ASN A 239 -7.31 39.03 -2.13
N ARG A 240 -7.75 40.00 -1.30
CA ARG A 240 -9.18 40.28 -1.05
C ARG A 240 -10.01 40.46 -2.34
N PRO A 241 -9.62 41.30 -3.32
CA PRO A 241 -10.43 41.45 -4.54
C PRO A 241 -10.52 40.15 -5.37
N VAL A 242 -9.46 39.33 -5.36
CA VAL A 242 -9.45 38.03 -6.07
C VAL A 242 -10.38 37.03 -5.38
N VAL A 243 -10.33 36.98 -4.05
CA VAL A 243 -11.21 36.11 -3.25
C VAL A 243 -12.67 36.52 -3.39
N GLU A 244 -12.99 37.83 -3.36
CA GLU A 244 -14.35 38.33 -3.57
C GLU A 244 -14.85 38.03 -4.99
N LYS A 245 -14.01 38.23 -6.02
CA LYS A 245 -14.36 37.86 -7.40
C LYS A 245 -14.64 36.35 -7.53
N SER A 246 -13.83 35.52 -6.88
CA SER A 246 -14.03 34.07 -6.84
C SER A 246 -15.34 33.71 -6.14
N LYS A 247 -15.67 34.38 -5.02
CA LYS A 247 -16.91 34.18 -4.27
C LYS A 247 -18.13 34.57 -5.10
N THR A 248 -18.08 35.71 -5.79
CA THR A 248 -19.18 36.11 -6.69
C THR A 248 -19.37 35.14 -7.84
N ALA A 249 -18.27 34.67 -8.46
CA ALA A 249 -18.35 33.69 -9.54
C ALA A 249 -18.93 32.35 -9.05
N LEU A 250 -18.59 31.92 -7.83
CA LEU A 250 -19.15 30.73 -7.22
C LEU A 250 -20.65 30.88 -6.97
N ASN A 251 -21.10 32.03 -6.44
CA ASN A 251 -22.51 32.30 -6.20
C ASN A 251 -23.31 32.35 -7.51
N THR A 252 -22.78 33.00 -8.56
CA THR A 252 -23.41 33.00 -9.88
C THR A 252 -23.49 31.60 -10.47
N PHE A 253 -22.46 30.77 -10.27
CA PHE A 253 -22.49 29.38 -10.70
C PHE A 253 -23.54 28.57 -9.94
N ILE A 254 -23.65 28.73 -8.62
CA ILE A 254 -24.68 28.09 -7.80
C ILE A 254 -26.09 28.48 -8.28
N GLU A 255 -26.32 29.77 -8.55
CA GLU A 255 -27.60 30.24 -9.10
C GLU A 255 -27.88 29.68 -10.49
N ALA A 256 -26.86 29.59 -11.36
CA ALA A 256 -27.01 29.03 -12.70
C ALA A 256 -27.36 27.53 -12.64
N VAL A 257 -26.72 26.77 -11.75
CA VAL A 257 -27.05 25.35 -11.53
C VAL A 257 -28.46 25.19 -10.94
N ARG A 258 -28.83 26.05 -10.00
CA ARG A 258 -30.18 26.04 -9.41
C ARG A 258 -31.26 26.33 -10.45
N ARG A 259 -31.09 27.37 -11.27
CA ARG A 259 -32.01 27.69 -12.37
C ARG A 259 -32.09 26.58 -13.41
N HIS A 260 -30.96 25.96 -13.76
CA HIS A 260 -30.94 24.83 -14.69
C HIS A 260 -31.73 23.63 -14.15
N ASN A 261 -31.64 23.35 -12.86
CA ASN A 261 -32.39 22.27 -12.21
C ASN A 261 -33.89 22.61 -12.02
N GLU A 262 -34.21 23.88 -11.74
CA GLU A 262 -35.61 24.37 -11.65
C GLU A 262 -36.30 24.37 -13.03
N VAL A 263 -35.62 24.75 -14.12
CA VAL A 263 -36.16 24.71 -15.50
C VAL A 263 -36.27 23.28 -16.05
N SER A 264 -35.48 22.34 -15.52
CA SER A 264 -35.50 20.92 -15.93
C SER A 264 -36.49 20.06 -15.14
N SER A 265 -37.31 20.66 -14.27
CA SER A 265 -38.41 20.00 -13.57
C SER A 265 -39.69 20.17 -14.40
N PRO A 266 -40.18 19.17 -15.15
CA PRO A 266 -41.47 19.32 -15.81
C PRO A 266 -42.55 19.34 -14.74
N ALA A 267 -43.34 20.40 -14.74
CA ALA A 267 -44.66 20.40 -14.16
C ALA A 267 -45.49 19.30 -14.86
N THR A 268 -45.49 18.11 -14.28
CA THR A 268 -46.43 17.04 -14.63
C THR A 268 -47.79 17.46 -14.08
N ASN A 269 -48.62 18.04 -14.94
CA ASN A 269 -50.07 17.86 -15.00
C ASN A 269 -50.65 18.78 -16.08
N GLN A 270 -50.95 18.21 -17.25
CA GLN A 270 -52.21 18.48 -17.96
C GLN A 270 -52.44 17.44 -19.05
N GLU A 271 -53.58 16.77 -18.95
CA GLU A 271 -54.12 15.78 -19.87
C GLU A 271 -54.62 16.41 -21.18
N SER A 272 -54.43 15.66 -22.27
CA SER A 272 -55.27 15.52 -23.47
C SER A 272 -55.63 16.76 -24.32
N VAL A 273 -55.39 16.66 -25.64
CA VAL A 273 -56.40 16.48 -26.70
C VAL A 273 -55.71 16.49 -28.08
N ALA A 274 -56.31 15.77 -29.03
CA ALA A 274 -55.72 15.23 -30.26
C ALA A 274 -55.78 16.14 -31.52
N THR A 275 -54.74 16.00 -32.37
CA THR A 275 -54.69 16.04 -33.88
C THR A 275 -55.04 17.34 -34.66
N PRO A 276 -54.68 17.50 -35.98
CA PRO A 276 -53.78 16.72 -36.89
C PRO A 276 -52.85 17.54 -37.87
N ARG A 277 -51.85 16.82 -38.45
CA ARG A 277 -51.20 16.89 -39.80
C ARG A 277 -50.74 18.22 -40.44
N LEU A 278 -49.50 18.23 -40.97
CA LEU A 278 -49.23 18.27 -42.43
C LEU A 278 -47.78 17.86 -42.81
N THR A 279 -47.70 16.84 -43.67
CA THR A 279 -46.73 16.46 -44.73
C THR A 279 -45.34 17.13 -44.87
N SER A 280 -44.28 16.33 -45.09
CA SER A 280 -43.80 16.01 -46.46
C SER A 280 -42.53 15.11 -46.51
N GLN A 281 -42.63 14.09 -47.37
CA GLN A 281 -41.58 13.47 -48.22
C GLN A 281 -40.58 12.42 -47.65
N THR A 282 -40.89 11.17 -48.03
CA THR A 282 -40.04 9.99 -48.34
C THR A 282 -38.88 10.29 -49.35
N PRO A 283 -37.91 9.38 -49.64
CA PRO A 283 -37.92 7.91 -49.51
C PRO A 283 -36.65 7.23 -48.91
N GLY A 284 -36.80 5.96 -48.50
CA GLY A 284 -35.70 5.09 -48.05
C GLY A 284 -34.77 4.59 -49.18
N PRO A 285 -33.76 3.76 -48.84
CA PRO A 285 -33.98 2.33 -49.03
C PRO A 285 -33.44 1.43 -47.91
N ALA A 286 -34.02 0.23 -47.88
CA ALA A 286 -33.77 -0.88 -46.97
C ALA A 286 -32.36 -1.49 -47.11
N LYS A 287 -31.82 -2.08 -46.03
CA LYS A 287 -31.60 -3.54 -45.90
C LYS A 287 -30.75 -3.93 -44.67
N LYS A 288 -31.25 -4.99 -44.02
CA LYS A 288 -30.56 -6.13 -43.39
C LYS A 288 -29.85 -5.95 -42.04
N ALA A 289 -30.45 -6.65 -41.07
CA ALA A 289 -29.80 -7.23 -39.91
C ALA A 289 -28.62 -8.12 -40.32
N GLY A 290 -27.56 -8.06 -39.52
CA GLY A 290 -26.39 -8.92 -39.61
C GLY A 290 -25.63 -8.89 -38.28
N THR A 291 -25.92 -9.88 -37.43
CA THR A 291 -25.12 -10.29 -36.29
C THR A 291 -23.73 -10.68 -36.77
N SER A 292 -22.68 -10.06 -36.22
CA SER A 292 -21.33 -10.63 -36.29
C SER A 292 -20.52 -10.27 -35.06
N THR A 293 -20.20 -11.32 -34.31
CA THR A 293 -19.16 -11.43 -33.31
C THR A 293 -17.78 -11.32 -33.94
N SER A 294 -16.87 -10.49 -33.41
CA SER A 294 -15.44 -10.72 -33.58
C SER A 294 -14.62 -10.11 -32.45
N ARG A 295 -13.72 -10.94 -31.91
CA ARG A 295 -12.69 -10.63 -30.92
C ARG A 295 -11.37 -10.43 -31.65
N TYR A 296 -10.57 -9.48 -31.16
CA TYR A 296 -9.19 -9.16 -31.54
C TYR A 296 -8.95 -8.49 -32.90
N GLY A 297 -8.41 -7.26 -32.81
CA GLY A 297 -7.75 -6.55 -33.90
C GLY A 297 -7.05 -5.33 -33.31
N GLY A 298 -5.79 -5.46 -32.92
CA GLY A 298 -4.94 -4.34 -32.56
C GLY A 298 -4.08 -3.92 -33.74
N LEU A 299 -3.87 -2.61 -33.92
CA LEU A 299 -2.59 -1.96 -34.22
C LEU A 299 -2.80 -0.45 -34.49
N THR A 300 -2.04 0.38 -33.77
CA THR A 300 -1.40 1.69 -34.15
C THR A 300 -2.20 2.65 -35.06
N ARG A 301 -2.38 3.95 -34.80
CA ARG A 301 -1.39 5.01 -34.49
C ARG A 301 -2.14 6.38 -34.38
N THR A 302 -1.57 7.33 -33.63
CA THR A 302 -1.66 8.81 -33.76
C THR A 302 -3.00 9.57 -33.58
N ASP A 303 -2.98 10.44 -32.56
CA ASP A 303 -3.55 11.79 -32.44
C ASP A 303 -4.86 12.12 -33.16
N GLN A 304 -5.92 12.26 -32.37
CA GLN A 304 -6.91 13.32 -32.54
C GLN A 304 -7.74 13.50 -31.26
N THR A 305 -7.69 14.71 -30.73
CA THR A 305 -8.62 15.31 -29.79
C THR A 305 -10.06 15.19 -30.29
N ALA A 306 -10.92 14.50 -29.53
CA ALA A 306 -12.37 14.64 -29.66
C ALA A 306 -13.06 14.32 -28.33
N THR A 307 -13.59 15.38 -27.71
CA THR A 307 -14.74 15.39 -26.80
C THR A 307 -15.80 14.36 -27.21
N ARG A 308 -16.13 13.43 -26.31
CA ARG A 308 -17.34 12.59 -26.45
C ARG A 308 -18.18 12.65 -25.18
N ASN A 309 -19.24 13.45 -25.30
CA ASN A 309 -20.46 13.35 -24.52
C ASN A 309 -20.98 11.91 -24.57
N ASN A 310 -21.10 11.28 -23.40
CA ASN A 310 -21.98 10.12 -23.24
C ASN A 310 -23.12 10.54 -22.31
N ALA A 311 -24.29 10.75 -22.92
CA ALA A 311 -25.55 10.90 -22.24
C ALA A 311 -25.85 9.62 -21.44
N VAL A 312 -25.95 9.76 -20.12
CA VAL A 312 -26.41 8.71 -19.22
C VAL A 312 -27.93 8.70 -19.26
N ARG A 313 -28.51 7.58 -19.70
CA ARG A 313 -29.92 7.28 -19.50
C ARG A 313 -30.17 7.15 -18.00
N SER A 314 -30.82 8.16 -17.43
CA SER A 314 -31.39 8.13 -16.08
C SER A 314 -32.53 7.12 -16.06
N VAL A 315 -32.40 6.10 -15.21
CA VAL A 315 -33.52 5.22 -14.85
C VAL A 315 -34.00 5.70 -13.48
N ASN A 316 -35.18 6.33 -13.48
CA ASN A 316 -35.95 6.67 -12.29
C ASN A 316 -35.99 5.52 -11.28
N GLY A 317 -35.81 5.83 -10.00
CA GLY A 317 -35.98 4.87 -8.92
C GLY A 317 -35.40 5.38 -7.61
N ASP A 318 -36.28 6.00 -6.81
CA ASP A 318 -36.10 6.29 -5.40
C ASP A 318 -35.43 5.13 -4.64
N GLY A 319 -34.47 5.48 -3.76
CA GLY A 319 -33.99 4.58 -2.70
C GLY A 319 -32.69 3.80 -2.96
N ARG A 320 -31.77 4.31 -3.79
CA ARG A 320 -30.48 3.62 -4.06
C ARG A 320 -29.30 4.30 -3.37
N THR A 321 -28.39 3.48 -2.84
CA THR A 321 -27.10 3.78 -2.21
C THR A 321 -26.51 5.17 -2.44
N LEU A 322 -26.01 5.80 -1.35
CA LEU A 322 -25.15 6.99 -1.34
C LEU A 322 -24.28 7.07 -2.61
N ASP A 323 -24.51 8.10 -3.42
CA ASP A 323 -23.97 8.24 -4.77
C ASP A 323 -22.46 7.95 -4.84
N ALA A 324 -22.10 6.95 -5.65
CA ALA A 324 -20.71 6.65 -5.99
C ALA A 324 -20.03 7.75 -6.84
N GLN A 325 -20.78 8.80 -7.22
CA GLN A 325 -20.35 9.90 -8.07
C GLN A 325 -20.08 11.23 -7.34
N SER A 326 -20.13 11.26 -6.00
CA SER A 326 -19.58 12.36 -5.20
C SER A 326 -18.03 12.33 -5.15
N ARG A 327 -17.39 12.16 -6.31
CA ARG A 327 -15.92 12.17 -6.48
C ARG A 327 -15.33 13.56 -6.65
N THR A 328 -16.12 14.60 -6.47
CA THR A 328 -15.68 15.98 -6.58
C THR A 328 -16.11 16.74 -5.33
N SER A 329 -15.12 17.34 -4.66
CA SER A 329 -15.24 18.24 -3.50
C SER A 329 -15.66 17.58 -2.18
N SER A 330 -14.72 17.51 -1.22
CA SER A 330 -14.89 17.11 0.20
C SER A 330 -15.40 15.69 0.48
N ALA A 331 -14.61 14.66 0.18
CA ALA A 331 -14.77 13.36 0.83
C ALA A 331 -14.24 13.49 2.27
N SER A 332 -15.13 13.76 3.23
CA SER A 332 -14.80 13.63 4.66
C SER A 332 -14.29 12.22 4.89
N TYR A 333 -13.05 12.08 5.38
CA TYR A 333 -12.46 10.78 5.67
C TYR A 333 -13.28 10.10 6.76
N LEU A 334 -13.88 8.95 6.45
CA LEU A 334 -14.59 8.14 7.42
C LEU A 334 -13.61 7.54 8.44
N ASN A 335 -13.97 7.61 9.72
CA ASN A 335 -13.23 6.93 10.78
C ASN A 335 -13.32 5.41 10.62
N GLN A 336 -12.41 4.67 11.25
CA GLN A 336 -12.33 3.21 11.14
C GLN A 336 -13.64 2.52 11.58
N GLU A 337 -14.27 2.99 12.64
CA GLU A 337 -15.58 2.52 13.12
C GLU A 337 -16.68 2.73 12.08
N GLN A 338 -16.72 3.91 11.44
CA GLN A 338 -17.71 4.21 10.38
C GLN A 338 -17.50 3.34 9.13
N ILE A 339 -16.25 2.98 8.82
CA ILE A 339 -15.93 2.05 7.72
C ILE A 339 -16.39 0.63 8.07
N GLN A 340 -16.22 0.21 9.32
CA GLN A 340 -16.71 -1.09 9.80
C GLN A 340 -18.24 -1.17 9.75
N ASP A 341 -18.92 -0.16 10.29
CA ASP A 341 -20.39 -0.04 10.25
C ASP A 341 -20.93 -0.11 8.81
N TYR A 342 -20.29 0.61 7.89
CA TYR A 342 -20.65 0.55 6.47
C TYR A 342 -20.47 -0.85 5.88
N CYS A 343 -19.40 -1.55 6.24
CA CYS A 343 -19.15 -2.91 5.77
C CYS A 343 -20.19 -3.89 6.32
N VAL A 344 -20.52 -3.81 7.61
CA VAL A 344 -21.58 -4.59 8.26
C VAL A 344 -22.94 -4.33 7.61
N ALA A 345 -23.28 -3.05 7.39
CA ALA A 345 -24.51 -2.65 6.69
C ALA A 345 -24.57 -3.22 5.26
N SER A 346 -23.44 -3.27 4.55
CA SER A 346 -23.36 -3.85 3.20
C SER A 346 -23.63 -5.36 3.19
N VAL A 347 -23.20 -6.08 4.24
CA VAL A 347 -23.47 -7.51 4.42
C VAL A 347 -24.95 -7.73 4.75
N LYS A 348 -25.53 -6.94 5.65
CA LYS A 348 -26.97 -7.00 6.00
C LYS A 348 -27.86 -6.72 4.79
N ALA A 349 -27.55 -5.69 4.00
CA ALA A 349 -28.24 -5.40 2.75
C ALA A 349 -28.10 -6.53 1.71
N SER A 350 -26.92 -7.18 1.64
CA SER A 350 -26.70 -8.33 0.75
C SER A 350 -27.51 -9.55 1.19
N ILE A 351 -27.66 -9.80 2.49
CA ILE A 351 -28.50 -10.88 3.01
C ILE A 351 -29.96 -10.68 2.58
N ASP A 352 -30.50 -9.48 2.74
CA ASP A 352 -31.88 -9.16 2.31
C ASP A 352 -32.07 -9.38 0.81
N THR A 353 -31.10 -8.94 0.00
CA THR A 353 -31.16 -9.05 -1.45
C THR A 353 -31.05 -10.51 -1.93
N VAL A 354 -30.32 -11.35 -1.19
CA VAL A 354 -30.25 -12.80 -1.48
C VAL A 354 -31.53 -13.50 -1.03
N LYS A 355 -32.10 -13.13 0.11
CA LYS A 355 -33.40 -13.64 0.59
C LYS A 355 -34.54 -13.35 -0.37
N SER A 356 -34.51 -12.21 -1.07
CA SER A 356 -35.53 -11.87 -2.07
C SER A 356 -35.40 -12.67 -3.38
N LYS A 357 -34.33 -13.46 -3.55
CA LYS A 357 -34.09 -14.30 -4.73
C LYS A 357 -34.40 -15.76 -4.41
N SER A 358 -34.53 -16.58 -5.44
CA SER A 358 -34.82 -18.02 -5.27
C SER A 358 -33.65 -18.73 -4.56
N PRO A 359 -33.92 -19.60 -3.57
CA PRO A 359 -32.88 -20.29 -2.80
C PRO A 359 -32.04 -21.23 -3.66
N TYR A 360 -32.57 -21.75 -4.76
CA TYR A 360 -31.87 -22.67 -5.68
C TYR A 360 -31.10 -21.95 -6.80
N GLN A 361 -31.19 -20.62 -6.88
CA GLN A 361 -30.52 -19.86 -7.93
C GLN A 361 -29.02 -19.76 -7.64
N ILE A 362 -28.18 -20.04 -8.64
CA ILE A 362 -26.74 -19.77 -8.54
C ILE A 362 -26.51 -18.26 -8.66
N LEU A 363 -25.95 -17.67 -7.61
CA LEU A 363 -25.74 -16.24 -7.47
C LEU A 363 -24.28 -15.96 -7.14
N LYS A 364 -23.77 -14.85 -7.68
CA LYS A 364 -22.48 -14.28 -7.28
C LYS A 364 -22.78 -13.00 -6.51
N THR A 365 -22.46 -12.98 -5.24
CA THR A 365 -22.69 -11.86 -4.31
C THR A 365 -21.36 -11.22 -3.95
N TYR A 366 -21.41 -9.93 -3.63
CA TYR A 366 -20.21 -9.16 -3.30
C TYR A 366 -20.42 -8.40 -2.00
N ILE A 367 -19.42 -8.45 -1.13
CA ILE A 367 -19.43 -7.74 0.15
C ILE A 367 -18.20 -6.85 0.27
N LYS A 368 -18.33 -5.72 0.98
CA LYS A 368 -17.19 -4.88 1.36
C LYS A 368 -16.71 -5.28 2.75
N CYS A 369 -15.39 -5.37 2.92
CA CYS A 369 -14.74 -5.70 4.17
C CYS A 369 -13.64 -4.65 4.46
N PRO A 370 -13.46 -4.18 5.71
CA PRO A 370 -12.39 -3.25 6.04
C PRO A 370 -11.02 -3.88 5.75
N ARG A 371 -10.08 -3.11 5.19
CA ARG A 371 -8.78 -3.66 4.79
C ARG A 371 -7.87 -3.98 5.98
N GLN A 372 -7.93 -3.17 7.02
CA GLN A 372 -7.03 -3.23 8.17
C GLN A 372 -7.50 -4.33 9.13
N HIS A 373 -6.65 -5.34 9.39
CA HIS A 373 -6.90 -6.52 10.24
C HIS A 373 -8.01 -7.49 9.80
N TYR A 374 -9.14 -7.02 9.26
CA TYR A 374 -10.28 -7.89 8.90
C TYR A 374 -10.08 -8.73 7.64
N VAL A 375 -9.24 -8.28 6.69
CA VAL A 375 -8.94 -9.08 5.49
C VAL A 375 -8.15 -10.33 5.83
N ASP A 376 -7.18 -10.22 6.74
CA ASP A 376 -6.38 -11.37 7.19
C ASP A 376 -7.28 -12.37 7.95
N LEU A 377 -8.22 -11.89 8.76
CA LEU A 377 -9.24 -12.74 9.40
C LEU A 377 -10.11 -13.48 8.37
N VAL A 378 -10.51 -12.81 7.29
CA VAL A 378 -11.24 -13.49 6.20
C VAL A 378 -10.35 -14.56 5.58
N TYR A 379 -9.08 -14.26 5.27
CA TYR A 379 -8.12 -15.22 4.70
C TYR A 379 -7.94 -16.45 5.58
N ASP A 380 -7.80 -16.26 6.89
CA ASP A 380 -7.62 -17.35 7.87
C ASP A 380 -8.87 -18.25 7.95
N ASN A 381 -10.07 -17.68 7.77
CA ASN A 381 -11.35 -18.41 7.83
C ASN A 381 -11.89 -18.81 6.44
N LEU A 382 -11.18 -18.56 5.34
CA LEU A 382 -11.65 -18.89 3.98
C LEU A 382 -11.88 -20.38 3.80
N HIS A 383 -11.00 -21.21 4.36
CA HIS A 383 -11.12 -22.67 4.24
C HIS A 383 -12.37 -23.18 4.95
N ASP A 384 -12.63 -22.68 6.15
CA ASP A 384 -13.80 -23.03 6.97
C ASP A 384 -15.11 -22.52 6.35
N LEU A 385 -15.11 -21.33 5.77
CA LEU A 385 -16.27 -20.80 5.05
C LEU A 385 -16.61 -21.67 3.84
N ARG A 386 -15.61 -22.08 3.05
CA ARG A 386 -15.81 -22.93 1.87
C ARG A 386 -16.29 -24.33 2.26
N SER A 387 -15.72 -24.92 3.32
CA SER A 387 -16.09 -26.27 3.75
C SER A 387 -17.49 -26.34 4.34
N LYS A 388 -17.91 -25.31 5.10
CA LYS A 388 -19.25 -25.27 5.72
C LYS A 388 -20.37 -24.92 4.75
N THR A 389 -20.10 -24.01 3.81
CA THR A 389 -21.15 -23.45 2.94
C THR A 389 -21.12 -23.98 1.52
N ASN A 390 -20.08 -24.71 1.13
CA ASN A 390 -19.85 -25.14 -0.26
C ASN A 390 -19.87 -23.97 -1.28
N CYS A 391 -19.65 -22.73 -0.81
CA CYS A 391 -19.55 -21.56 -1.67
C CYS A 391 -18.09 -21.29 -2.07
N ASN A 392 -17.89 -20.82 -3.29
CA ASN A 392 -16.61 -20.30 -3.72
C ASN A 392 -16.42 -18.85 -3.21
N VAL A 393 -15.68 -18.70 -2.12
CA VAL A 393 -15.37 -17.40 -1.51
C VAL A 393 -13.98 -16.94 -1.96
N VAL A 394 -13.88 -15.77 -2.59
CA VAL A 394 -12.61 -15.21 -3.11
C VAL A 394 -12.51 -13.72 -2.77
N VAL A 395 -11.42 -13.32 -2.14
CA VAL A 395 -11.07 -11.90 -1.98
C VAL A 395 -10.60 -11.34 -3.32
N MET A 396 -11.28 -10.32 -3.83
CA MET A 396 -11.02 -9.77 -5.15
C MET A 396 -9.78 -8.88 -5.18
N ASN A 397 -9.00 -9.00 -6.25
CA ASN A 397 -7.94 -8.04 -6.57
C ASN A 397 -8.54 -6.72 -7.07
N LEU A 398 -7.85 -5.60 -6.84
CA LEU A 398 -8.27 -4.25 -7.24
C LEU A 398 -8.68 -4.16 -8.72
N ASN A 399 -8.00 -4.91 -9.60
CA ASN A 399 -8.29 -4.92 -11.02
C ASN A 399 -9.69 -5.45 -11.36
N ASN A 400 -10.25 -6.34 -10.54
CA ASN A 400 -11.52 -7.02 -10.81
C ASN A 400 -12.69 -6.41 -10.02
N VAL A 401 -12.44 -5.40 -9.18
CA VAL A 401 -13.47 -4.78 -8.31
C VAL A 401 -14.63 -4.18 -9.11
N HIS A 402 -14.41 -3.77 -10.36
CA HIS A 402 -15.47 -3.24 -11.24
C HIS A 402 -16.61 -4.23 -11.48
N GLU A 403 -16.37 -5.56 -11.40
CA GLU A 403 -17.42 -6.58 -11.51
C GLU A 403 -18.47 -6.51 -10.39
N SER A 404 -18.10 -5.91 -9.25
CA SER A 404 -18.97 -5.77 -8.08
C SER A 404 -19.83 -4.50 -8.09
N ALA A 405 -19.57 -3.56 -9.01
CA ALA A 405 -20.22 -2.25 -9.01
C ALA A 405 -21.74 -2.34 -9.23
N THR A 406 -22.17 -3.22 -10.13
CA THR A 406 -23.60 -3.46 -10.41
C THR A 406 -24.33 -4.10 -9.23
N TRP A 407 -23.65 -4.99 -8.49
CA TRP A 407 -24.18 -5.57 -7.27
C TRP A 407 -24.37 -4.50 -6.19
N PHE A 408 -23.34 -3.71 -5.89
CA PHE A 408 -23.42 -2.67 -4.87
C PHE A 408 -24.45 -1.59 -5.20
N GLY A 409 -24.62 -1.22 -6.48
CA GLY A 409 -25.67 -0.27 -6.90
C GLY A 409 -27.09 -0.82 -6.80
N SER A 410 -27.27 -2.13 -6.59
CA SER A 410 -28.58 -2.75 -6.35
C SER A 410 -28.95 -2.87 -4.88
N LEU A 411 -27.98 -2.66 -3.96
CA LEU A 411 -28.22 -2.80 -2.52
C LEU A 411 -28.83 -1.52 -1.96
N ASP A 412 -29.75 -1.66 -1.00
CA ASP A 412 -30.16 -0.54 -0.16
C ASP A 412 -29.38 -0.58 1.16
N VAL A 413 -28.17 -0.01 1.12
CA VAL A 413 -27.31 0.11 2.30
C VAL A 413 -27.82 1.20 3.24
N ALA A 414 -28.56 2.19 2.74
CA ALA A 414 -29.06 3.32 3.51
C ALA A 414 -30.05 2.87 4.60
N LYS A 415 -30.82 1.81 4.35
CA LYS A 415 -31.68 1.15 5.36
C LYS A 415 -30.94 0.78 6.64
N TYR A 416 -29.66 0.40 6.53
CA TYR A 416 -28.83 -0.14 7.61
C TYR A 416 -27.81 0.85 8.18
N THR A 417 -27.76 2.08 7.67
CA THR A 417 -26.79 3.11 8.09
C THR A 417 -27.43 4.37 8.67
N LYS A 418 -28.74 4.36 8.95
CA LYS A 418 -29.49 5.54 9.44
C LYS A 418 -28.98 6.08 10.78
N GLU A 419 -28.42 5.23 11.62
CA GLU A 419 -27.93 5.60 12.96
C GLU A 419 -26.46 6.05 12.96
N SER A 420 -25.63 5.54 12.03
CA SER A 420 -24.16 5.69 12.05
C SER A 420 -23.62 6.99 11.42
N LYS A 421 -24.45 8.00 11.11
CA LYS A 421 -24.04 9.28 10.47
C LYS A 421 -23.11 9.10 9.24
N ILE A 422 -23.31 8.06 8.44
CA ILE A 422 -22.45 7.76 7.29
C ILE A 422 -22.93 8.58 6.09
N VAL A 423 -22.17 9.61 5.73
CA VAL A 423 -22.52 10.56 4.65
C VAL A 423 -21.94 10.14 3.29
N SER A 424 -20.97 9.23 3.26
CA SER A 424 -20.26 8.85 2.03
C SER A 424 -19.88 7.36 1.98
N VAL A 425 -19.53 6.88 0.78
CA VAL A 425 -19.04 5.51 0.57
C VAL A 425 -17.54 5.44 0.91
N PRO A 426 -17.07 4.43 1.66
CA PRO A 426 -15.64 4.26 1.97
C PRO A 426 -14.75 4.22 0.73
N HIS A 427 -13.57 4.83 0.85
CA HIS A 427 -12.59 4.87 -0.24
C HIS A 427 -12.07 3.45 -0.58
N PRO A 428 -11.86 3.08 -1.87
CA PRO A 428 -11.39 1.74 -2.24
C PRO A 428 -10.03 1.31 -1.66
N SER A 429 -9.24 2.25 -1.12
CA SER A 429 -7.98 1.92 -0.43
C SER A 429 -8.20 1.36 0.99
N THR A 430 -9.33 1.70 1.63
CA THR A 430 -9.66 1.32 3.02
C THR A 430 -10.52 0.08 3.12
N VAL A 431 -11.11 -0.38 2.01
CA VAL A 431 -11.92 -1.60 1.94
C VAL A 431 -11.41 -2.59 0.87
N ARG A 432 -11.75 -3.86 1.03
CA ARG A 432 -11.60 -4.93 0.05
C ARG A 432 -12.97 -5.51 -0.30
N VAL A 433 -13.09 -6.06 -1.49
CA VAL A 433 -14.32 -6.73 -1.93
C VAL A 433 -14.10 -8.23 -1.87
N VAL A 434 -15.03 -8.94 -1.24
CA VAL A 434 -15.06 -10.41 -1.24
C VAL A 434 -16.21 -10.86 -2.13
N SER A 435 -15.90 -11.73 -3.08
CA SER A 435 -16.86 -12.38 -3.96
C SER A 435 -17.25 -13.73 -3.36
N ILE A 436 -18.55 -14.02 -3.31
CA ILE A 436 -19.09 -15.30 -2.86
C ILE A 436 -19.96 -15.84 -4.00
N GLY A 437 -19.57 -16.98 -4.58
CA GLY A 437 -20.32 -17.65 -5.62
C GLY A 437 -20.88 -18.97 -5.13
N GLY A 438 -22.17 -19.21 -5.30
CA GLY A 438 -22.84 -20.39 -4.79
C GLY A 438 -24.34 -20.38 -5.07
N ILE A 439 -25.03 -21.42 -4.61
CA ILE A 439 -26.49 -21.50 -4.62
C ILE A 439 -27.03 -20.52 -3.56
N GLY A 440 -28.20 -19.93 -3.78
CA GLY A 440 -28.78 -18.87 -2.94
C GLY A 440 -28.83 -19.19 -1.44
N GLU A 441 -29.24 -20.40 -1.08
CA GLU A 441 -29.28 -20.88 0.31
C GLU A 441 -27.88 -20.92 0.96
N HIS A 442 -26.90 -21.49 0.25
CA HIS A 442 -25.51 -21.55 0.70
C HIS A 442 -24.85 -20.16 0.78
N ASN A 443 -25.15 -19.28 -0.18
CA ASN A 443 -24.68 -17.90 -0.14
C ASN A 443 -25.23 -17.16 1.08
N LEU A 444 -26.48 -17.41 1.46
CA LEU A 444 -27.09 -16.82 2.64
C LEU A 444 -26.42 -17.30 3.92
N GLU A 445 -26.07 -18.59 4.00
CA GLU A 445 -25.30 -19.14 5.11
C GLU A 445 -23.88 -18.55 5.18
N ALA A 446 -23.19 -18.44 4.04
CA ALA A 446 -21.88 -17.80 3.96
C ALA A 446 -21.90 -16.34 4.39
N LEU A 447 -22.91 -15.57 3.99
CA LEU A 447 -23.09 -14.18 4.40
C LEU A 447 -23.35 -14.05 5.91
N LYS A 448 -24.12 -14.98 6.52
CA LYS A 448 -24.33 -15.01 7.98
C LYS A 448 -23.04 -15.32 8.74
N LEU A 449 -22.26 -16.28 8.28
CA LEU A 449 -20.97 -16.62 8.90
C LEU A 449 -19.98 -15.45 8.79
N LEU A 450 -19.95 -14.76 7.65
CA LEU A 450 -19.13 -13.56 7.45
C LEU A 450 -19.60 -12.39 8.31
N LEU A 451 -20.91 -12.19 8.47
CA LEU A 451 -21.45 -11.19 9.39
C LEU A 451 -21.00 -11.46 10.82
N ASN A 452 -21.11 -12.71 11.29
CA ASN A 452 -20.64 -13.10 12.61
C ASN A 452 -19.14 -12.86 12.77
N LEU A 453 -18.32 -13.16 11.75
CA LEU A 453 -16.87 -12.88 11.80
C LEU A 453 -16.57 -11.38 11.93
N LEU A 454 -17.38 -10.51 11.31
CA LEU A 454 -17.23 -9.06 11.39
C LEU A 454 -17.75 -8.48 12.71
N GLU A 455 -18.72 -9.14 13.36
CA GLU A 455 -19.32 -8.70 14.63
C GLU A 455 -18.64 -9.30 15.88
N THR A 456 -18.00 -10.48 15.81
CA THR A 456 -17.57 -11.26 17.00
C THR A 456 -16.17 -10.92 17.54
N LYS A 457 -15.37 -10.07 16.89
CA LYS A 457 -14.04 -9.66 17.41
C LYS A 457 -13.75 -8.18 17.13
N VAL A 458 -14.11 -7.36 18.12
CA VAL A 458 -13.50 -6.06 18.43
C VAL A 458 -12.74 -6.22 19.73
#